data_AF-A0A6A3BH69-F1
#
_entry.id   AF-A0A6A3BH69-F1
#
_cell.length_a   1.000
_cell.length_b   1.000
_cell.length_c   1.000
_cell.angle_alpha   90.00
_cell.angle_beta   90.00
_cell.angle_gamma   90.00
#
_symmetry.space_group_name_H-M   'P 1'
#
loop_
_entity.id
_entity.type
_entity.pdbx_description
1 polymer ?
#
loop_
_entity_poly.entity_id
_entity_poly.type
_entity_poly.pdbx_seq_one_letter_code
_entity_poly.pdbx_strand_id
1 'polypeptide(L)'
;MGFCVSVSHGHGLYSSLLNAQQLCSSSSSNSTLFVGFPLTSHASTLHGKECRPRQQLVVYAKRVSGLEEALRIRRERELQGTTKFRRPPPLRRGKVSPRLPVPDHILKPPYLDSNILPEISSEHQIHDAEGIARMRAAGELAARVLNYAGKLVRPSVTTDEIDKAVHQMIIEAGAYPSPLGYGGFPKSVCTSVNECMCHGIPDSRQLQV
;
A
#
# COMPACT_ATOMS: atom_id res chain seq x y z
N MET A 1 -5.41 -7.60 0.34
CA MET A 1 -5.19 -8.66 1.34
C MET A 1 -6.44 -8.77 2.18
N GLY A 2 -7.19 -9.87 2.08
CA GLY A 2 -8.33 -10.10 2.97
C GLY A 2 -7.83 -10.81 4.23
N PHE A 3 -8.01 -10.22 5.39
CA PHE A 3 -7.74 -10.85 6.68
C PHE A 3 -9.07 -11.23 7.32
N CYS A 4 -9.28 -12.52 7.57
CA CYS A 4 -10.37 -13.00 8.40
C CYS A 4 -9.74 -13.72 9.58
N VAL A 5 -10.06 -13.27 10.79
CA VAL A 5 -9.57 -13.84 12.04
C VAL A 5 -10.78 -14.23 12.86
N SER A 6 -10.84 -15.48 13.30
CA SER A 6 -11.93 -15.95 14.14
C SER A 6 -11.55 -15.75 15.60
N VAL A 7 -12.25 -14.85 16.29
CA VAL A 7 -11.97 -14.53 17.69
C VAL A 7 -12.99 -15.21 18.59
N SER A 8 -12.48 -15.98 19.56
CA SER A 8 -13.28 -16.58 20.61
C SER A 8 -12.92 -15.91 21.93
N HIS A 9 -13.78 -15.05 22.46
CA HIS A 9 -13.59 -14.51 23.80
C HIS A 9 -14.28 -15.43 24.80
N GLY A 10 -13.49 -16.09 25.66
CA GLY A 10 -13.95 -16.41 27.01
C GLY A 10 -14.17 -15.10 27.77
N HIS A 11 -15.25 -15.00 28.54
CA HIS A 11 -15.63 -13.81 29.31
C HIS A 11 -14.44 -13.23 30.10
N GLY A 12 -14.05 -11.98 29.81
CA GLY A 12 -12.98 -11.27 30.53
C GLY A 12 -12.88 -9.79 30.13
N LEU A 13 -13.02 -8.91 31.12
CA LEU A 13 -13.17 -7.45 31.03
C LEU A 13 -11.88 -6.75 30.54
N TYR A 14 -12.00 -5.80 29.60
CA TYR A 14 -10.91 -4.87 29.24
C TYR A 14 -11.40 -3.41 29.29
N SER A 15 -10.72 -2.60 30.10
CA SER A 15 -10.77 -1.14 30.06
C SER A 15 -9.35 -0.62 30.27
N SER A 16 -8.76 -0.05 29.22
CA SER A 16 -7.61 0.84 29.33
C SER A 16 -7.56 1.74 28.10
N LEU A 17 -8.01 2.97 28.30
CA LEU A 17 -8.00 4.09 27.36
C LEU A 17 -6.58 4.67 27.25
N LEU A 18 -6.04 4.79 26.03
CA LEU A 18 -4.91 5.65 25.71
C LEU A 18 -5.21 6.34 24.37
N ASN A 19 -5.47 7.64 24.41
CA ASN A 19 -5.58 8.49 23.22
C ASN A 19 -4.53 9.61 23.32
N ALA A 20 -3.56 9.56 22.40
CA ALA A 20 -2.70 10.68 22.04
C ALA A 20 -3.36 11.40 20.84
N GLN A 21 -3.67 12.69 20.99
CA GLN A 21 -4.10 13.55 19.88
C GLN A 21 -2.95 14.47 19.52
N GLN A 22 -2.48 14.37 18.27
CA GLN A 22 -1.62 15.37 17.63
C GLN A 22 -2.39 16.02 16.49
N LEU A 23 -2.30 17.34 16.47
CA LEU A 23 -2.89 18.31 15.56
C LEU A 23 -2.42 18.13 14.11
N CYS A 24 -3.35 18.21 13.16
CA CYS A 24 -3.06 18.50 11.76
C CYS A 24 -3.90 19.69 11.32
N SER A 25 -3.24 20.81 11.03
CA SER A 25 -3.81 21.98 10.34
C SER A 25 -3.22 22.06 8.94
N SER A 26 -4.10 22.11 7.95
CA SER A 26 -3.83 22.29 6.54
C SER A 26 -3.48 23.74 6.19
N SER A 27 -2.48 23.97 5.35
CA SER A 27 -2.42 25.19 4.54
C SER A 27 -1.67 24.97 3.23
N SER A 28 -2.41 25.25 2.16
CA SER A 28 -2.01 25.40 0.76
C SER A 28 -0.99 26.53 0.58
N SER A 29 -0.05 26.40 -0.36
CA SER A 29 0.66 27.55 -0.96
C SER A 29 1.40 27.17 -2.26
N ASN A 30 1.17 27.97 -3.29
CA ASN A 30 1.81 27.96 -4.60
C ASN A 30 3.31 28.33 -4.52
N SER A 31 4.14 27.72 -5.37
CA SER A 31 5.55 28.12 -5.52
C SER A 31 5.95 28.30 -6.99
N THR A 32 6.06 29.56 -7.42
CA THR A 32 6.79 30.00 -8.61
C THR A 32 8.18 30.42 -8.15
N LEU A 33 9.23 29.68 -8.54
CA LEU A 33 10.62 29.99 -8.16
C LEU A 33 11.25 30.92 -9.20
N PHE A 34 11.46 32.18 -8.80
CA PHE A 34 12.46 33.07 -9.36
C PHE A 34 13.82 32.69 -8.79
N VAL A 35 14.83 32.49 -9.64
CA VAL A 35 16.23 32.40 -9.20
C VAL A 35 17.01 33.43 -10.00
N GLY A 36 17.27 34.58 -9.38
CA GLY A 36 18.27 35.54 -9.81
C GLY A 36 19.52 35.39 -8.95
N PHE A 37 20.70 35.46 -9.56
CA PHE A 37 21.96 35.69 -8.86
C PHE A 37 22.68 36.92 -9.46
N PRO A 38 23.48 37.64 -8.65
CA PRO A 38 23.76 39.05 -8.82
C PRO A 38 25.04 39.32 -9.61
N LEU A 39 25.06 40.45 -10.33
CA LEU A 39 26.26 41.01 -10.95
C LEU A 39 26.96 41.98 -9.99
N THR A 40 28.26 41.77 -9.83
CA THR A 40 29.17 42.62 -9.08
C THR A 40 29.61 43.85 -9.88
N SER A 41 29.42 45.00 -9.24
CA SER A 41 30.44 46.02 -8.96
C SER A 41 30.75 47.17 -9.95
N HIS A 42 30.80 48.34 -9.31
CA HIS A 42 31.56 49.56 -9.54
C HIS A 42 31.02 50.68 -10.46
N ALA A 43 31.04 51.87 -9.85
CA ALA A 43 30.53 53.14 -10.32
C ALA A 43 31.66 54.09 -10.76
N SER A 44 31.25 55.05 -11.61
CA SER A 44 31.79 56.41 -11.83
C SER A 44 33.24 56.59 -12.32
N THR A 45 33.41 57.14 -13.54
CA THR A 45 33.63 58.60 -13.78
C THR A 45 33.74 58.87 -15.30
N LEU A 46 33.48 60.14 -15.65
CA LEU A 46 33.19 60.82 -16.91
C LEU A 46 34.28 60.85 -18.01
N HIS A 47 33.82 61.31 -19.19
CA HIS A 47 34.51 61.95 -20.33
C HIS A 47 35.02 61.08 -21.50
N GLY A 48 34.34 61.18 -22.65
CA GLY A 48 34.93 60.92 -23.98
C GLY A 48 34.02 60.25 -25.02
N LYS A 49 33.43 61.07 -25.90
CA LYS A 49 33.12 60.84 -27.34
C LYS A 49 32.72 59.41 -27.81
N GLU A 50 31.43 59.20 -28.06
CA GLU A 50 30.87 58.60 -29.29
C GLU A 50 29.35 58.40 -29.13
N CYS A 51 28.53 58.98 -30.01
CA CYS A 51 27.12 58.60 -30.14
C CYS A 51 27.04 57.24 -30.83
N ARG A 52 27.08 56.15 -30.06
CA ARG A 52 26.75 54.83 -30.57
C ARG A 52 25.23 54.74 -30.76
N PRO A 53 24.72 54.25 -31.91
CA PRO A 53 23.29 54.08 -32.09
C PRO A 53 22.78 53.11 -31.03
N ARG A 54 21.75 53.52 -30.26
CA ARG A 54 21.02 52.62 -29.38
C ARG A 54 20.49 51.48 -30.25
N GLN A 55 21.12 50.30 -30.17
CA GLN A 55 20.51 49.10 -30.72
C GLN A 55 19.26 48.84 -29.88
N GLN A 56 18.11 49.15 -30.46
CA GLN A 56 16.84 48.79 -29.89
C GLN A 56 16.73 47.26 -29.99
N LEU A 57 16.95 46.56 -28.88
CA LEU A 57 16.77 45.13 -28.82
C LEU A 57 15.26 44.85 -28.90
N VAL A 58 14.77 44.54 -30.10
CA VAL A 58 13.39 44.10 -30.31
C VAL A 58 13.29 42.66 -29.82
N VAL A 59 12.76 42.46 -28.61
CA VAL A 59 12.42 41.11 -28.12
C VAL A 59 11.16 40.66 -28.85
N TYR A 60 11.33 39.81 -29.87
CA TYR A 60 10.20 39.19 -30.57
C TYR A 60 9.68 38.00 -29.75
N ALA A 61 8.65 38.21 -28.93
CA ALA A 61 7.94 37.10 -28.32
C ALA A 61 6.99 36.49 -29.36
N LYS A 62 7.40 35.40 -30.03
CA LYS A 62 6.48 34.59 -30.82
C LYS A 62 5.46 33.97 -29.86
N ARG A 63 4.20 34.42 -29.90
CA ARG A 63 3.09 33.69 -29.30
C ARG A 63 2.87 32.44 -30.15
N VAL A 64 3.40 31.31 -29.71
CA VAL A 64 3.02 30.01 -30.27
C VAL A 64 1.55 29.81 -29.94
N SER A 65 0.73 29.47 -30.93
CA SER A 65 -0.68 29.19 -30.67
C SER A 65 -0.79 27.98 -29.72
N GLY A 66 -1.73 28.01 -28.77
CA GLY A 66 -1.88 26.90 -27.82
C GLY A 66 -2.13 25.55 -28.50
N LEU A 67 -2.67 25.56 -29.72
CA LEU A 67 -2.83 24.38 -30.56
C LEU A 67 -1.49 23.84 -31.09
N GLU A 68 -0.60 24.69 -31.56
CA GLU A 68 0.71 24.27 -32.05
C GLU A 68 1.59 23.70 -30.93
N GLU A 69 1.49 24.30 -29.73
CA GLU A 69 2.17 23.76 -28.55
C GLU A 69 1.55 22.44 -28.09
N ALA A 70 0.21 22.31 -28.11
CA ALA A 70 -0.47 21.05 -27.80
C ALA A 70 -0.10 19.93 -28.79
N LEU A 71 0.03 20.25 -30.08
CA LEU A 71 0.47 19.30 -31.11
C LEU A 71 1.93 18.87 -30.93
N ARG A 72 2.81 19.80 -30.52
CA ARG A 72 4.22 19.50 -30.18
C ARG A 72 4.30 18.55 -28.98
N ILE A 73 3.61 18.88 -27.89
CA ILE A 73 3.55 18.04 -26.68
C ILE A 73 2.99 16.65 -27.00
N ARG A 74 1.96 16.55 -27.84
CA ARG A 74 1.39 15.27 -28.26
C ARG A 74 2.41 14.45 -29.07
N ARG A 75 3.09 15.07 -30.05
CA ARG A 75 4.12 14.41 -30.86
C ARG A 75 5.31 13.97 -30.01
N GLU A 76 5.72 14.77 -29.03
CA GLU A 76 6.77 14.40 -28.08
C GLU A 76 6.35 13.22 -27.19
N ARG A 77 5.10 13.18 -26.70
CA ARG A 77 4.56 12.03 -25.97
C ARG A 77 4.45 10.78 -26.84
N GLU A 78 4.06 10.92 -28.10
CA GLU A 78 3.98 9.81 -29.06
C GLU A 78 5.39 9.24 -29.36
N LEU A 79 6.40 10.10 -29.52
CA LEU A 79 7.79 9.70 -29.67
C LEU A 79 8.34 9.03 -28.39
N GLN A 80 8.02 9.57 -27.21
CA GLN A 80 8.37 8.97 -25.91
C GLN A 80 7.62 7.65 -25.65
N GLY A 81 6.42 7.49 -26.22
CA GLY A 81 5.56 6.31 -26.11
C GLY A 81 6.04 5.08 -26.89
N THR A 82 7.10 5.21 -27.70
CA THR A 82 7.73 4.08 -28.41
C THR A 82 8.80 3.37 -27.58
N THR A 83 9.06 3.82 -26.35
CA THR A 83 9.85 3.05 -25.40
C THR A 83 9.09 1.75 -25.09
N LYS A 84 9.57 0.62 -25.64
CA LYS A 84 9.02 -0.71 -25.36
C LYS A 84 9.04 -0.90 -23.84
N PHE A 85 7.92 -0.71 -23.16
CA PHE A 85 7.78 -1.07 -21.75
C PHE A 85 8.14 -2.55 -21.64
N ARG A 86 9.33 -2.84 -21.13
CA ARG A 86 9.74 -4.20 -20.82
C ARG A 86 8.83 -4.66 -19.70
N ARG A 87 7.85 -5.50 -20.03
CA ARG A 87 7.01 -6.14 -19.02
C ARG A 87 7.93 -6.92 -18.09
N PRO A 88 7.79 -6.76 -16.75
CA PRO A 88 8.53 -7.59 -15.83
C PRO A 88 8.24 -9.08 -16.14
N PRO A 89 9.20 -9.98 -15.89
CA PRO A 89 8.98 -11.40 -16.11
C PRO A 89 7.77 -11.86 -15.28
N PRO A 90 6.99 -12.84 -15.79
CA PRO A 90 5.86 -13.39 -15.05
C PRO A 90 6.25 -13.88 -13.65
N LEU A 91 5.35 -13.71 -12.70
CA LEU A 91 5.45 -14.16 -11.34
C LEU A 91 5.61 -15.69 -11.31
N ARG A 92 6.62 -16.14 -10.58
CA ARG A 92 6.88 -17.57 -10.32
C ARG A 92 6.63 -17.87 -8.86
N ARG A 93 6.01 -19.02 -8.60
CA ARG A 93 5.80 -19.56 -7.26
C ARG A 93 7.14 -19.96 -6.65
N GLY A 94 7.36 -19.59 -5.39
CA GLY A 94 8.45 -20.08 -4.55
C GLY A 94 8.11 -21.42 -3.89
N LYS A 95 8.97 -21.84 -2.96
CA LYS A 95 8.75 -23.02 -2.12
C LYS A 95 7.76 -22.67 -1.00
N VAL A 96 6.70 -23.46 -0.86
CA VAL A 96 5.73 -23.33 0.23
C VAL A 96 6.22 -24.14 1.43
N SER A 97 6.26 -23.51 2.61
CA SER A 97 6.61 -24.19 3.87
C SER A 97 5.44 -25.04 4.39
N PRO A 98 5.67 -26.01 5.29
CA PRO A 98 4.60 -26.77 5.92
C PRO A 98 3.59 -25.88 6.68
N ARG A 99 2.40 -26.43 6.91
CA ARG A 99 1.34 -25.77 7.70
C ARG A 99 1.84 -25.46 9.12
N LEU A 100 1.54 -24.25 9.60
CA LEU A 100 1.86 -23.83 10.96
C LEU A 100 0.85 -24.42 11.96
N PRO A 101 1.29 -24.85 13.16
CA PRO A 101 0.42 -25.46 14.16
C PRO A 101 -0.44 -24.41 14.87
N VAL A 102 -1.67 -24.79 15.23
CA VAL A 102 -2.56 -23.98 16.09
C VAL A 102 -2.71 -24.70 17.43
N PRO A 103 -2.44 -24.04 18.57
CA PRO A 103 -2.63 -24.64 19.90
C PRO A 103 -4.07 -25.13 20.15
N ASP A 104 -4.22 -26.21 20.90
CA ASP A 104 -5.52 -26.87 21.11
C ASP A 104 -6.53 -26.07 21.93
N HIS A 105 -6.07 -25.09 22.71
CA HIS A 105 -6.96 -24.20 23.47
C HIS A 105 -7.69 -23.17 22.59
N ILE A 106 -7.23 -22.95 21.34
CA ILE A 106 -7.90 -22.06 20.39
C ILE A 106 -9.00 -22.84 19.68
N LEU A 107 -10.23 -22.31 19.73
CA LEU A 107 -11.36 -22.93 19.05
C LEU A 107 -11.12 -22.98 17.54
N LYS A 108 -11.20 -24.19 16.99
CA LYS A 108 -10.99 -24.48 15.57
C LYS A 108 -12.33 -24.45 14.83
N PRO A 109 -12.37 -23.90 13.62
CA PRO A 109 -13.58 -23.86 12.80
C PRO A 109 -13.91 -25.24 12.23
N PRO A 110 -15.20 -25.52 11.90
CA PRO A 110 -15.65 -26.84 11.48
C PRO A 110 -15.03 -27.35 10.16
N TYR A 111 -14.54 -26.44 9.31
CA TYR A 111 -13.88 -26.80 8.05
C TYR A 111 -12.44 -27.32 8.22
N LEU A 112 -11.84 -27.21 9.40
CA LEU A 112 -10.46 -27.68 9.59
C LEU A 112 -10.38 -29.21 9.61
N ASP A 113 -11.34 -29.85 10.27
CA ASP A 113 -11.38 -31.30 10.48
C ASP A 113 -12.22 -32.02 9.42
N SER A 114 -12.94 -31.27 8.57
CA SER A 114 -13.80 -31.80 7.52
C SER A 114 -13.27 -31.46 6.13
N ASN A 115 -13.33 -32.43 5.21
CA ASN A 115 -13.03 -32.19 3.79
C ASN A 115 -14.21 -31.52 3.05
N ILE A 116 -15.23 -31.06 3.80
CA ILE A 116 -16.48 -30.52 3.27
C ILE A 116 -16.52 -29.04 3.65
N LEU A 117 -16.64 -28.18 2.63
CA LEU A 117 -16.84 -26.75 2.89
C LEU A 117 -18.23 -26.53 3.51
N PRO A 118 -18.34 -25.59 4.46
CA PRO A 118 -19.63 -25.26 5.06
C PRO A 118 -20.59 -24.74 3.97
N GLU A 119 -21.85 -25.19 4.04
CA GLU A 119 -22.89 -24.73 3.14
C GLU A 119 -23.12 -23.23 3.32
N ILE A 120 -23.13 -22.49 2.22
CA ILE A 120 -23.44 -21.06 2.22
C ILE A 120 -24.96 -20.94 2.16
N SER A 121 -25.58 -20.55 3.26
CA SER A 121 -27.01 -20.28 3.30
C SER A 121 -27.38 -19.15 2.34
N SER A 122 -28.50 -19.29 1.64
CA SER A 122 -29.11 -18.22 0.84
C SER A 122 -29.81 -17.16 1.70
N GLU A 123 -30.04 -17.45 2.98
CA GLU A 123 -30.67 -16.52 3.93
C GLU A 123 -29.67 -15.52 4.49
N HIS A 124 -30.13 -14.27 4.66
CA HIS A 124 -29.31 -13.22 5.26
C HIS A 124 -29.27 -13.39 6.78
N GLN A 125 -28.07 -13.54 7.32
CA GLN A 125 -27.87 -13.55 8.76
C GLN A 125 -28.08 -12.16 9.36
N ILE A 126 -29.04 -12.03 10.27
CA ILE A 126 -29.25 -10.82 11.07
C ILE A 126 -28.70 -11.08 12.47
N HIS A 127 -27.65 -10.35 12.85
CA HIS A 127 -27.02 -10.49 14.16
C HIS A 127 -27.77 -9.71 15.24
N ASP A 128 -27.85 -10.27 16.44
CA ASP A 128 -28.26 -9.59 17.65
C ASP A 128 -27.11 -8.72 18.22
N ALA A 129 -27.36 -8.07 19.36
CA ALA A 129 -26.36 -7.20 19.99
C ALA A 129 -25.06 -7.94 20.35
N GLU A 130 -25.16 -9.21 20.76
CA GLU A 130 -24.01 -10.03 21.10
C GLU A 130 -23.21 -10.42 19.85
N GLY A 131 -23.88 -10.88 18.80
CA GLY A 131 -23.26 -11.20 17.51
C GLY A 131 -22.52 -9.99 16.93
N ILE A 132 -23.14 -8.81 16.97
CA ILE A 132 -22.51 -7.56 16.53
C ILE A 132 -21.27 -7.24 17.37
N ALA A 133 -21.32 -7.40 18.70
CA ALA A 133 -20.17 -7.17 19.57
C ALA A 133 -19.00 -8.11 19.25
N ARG A 134 -19.29 -9.41 19.01
CA ARG A 134 -18.29 -10.40 18.59
C ARG A 134 -17.67 -10.04 17.24
N MET A 135 -18.47 -9.63 16.26
CA MET A 135 -17.98 -9.18 14.95
C MET A 135 -17.08 -7.95 15.06
N ARG A 136 -17.42 -6.98 15.91
CA ARG A 136 -16.57 -5.79 16.14
C ARG A 136 -15.21 -6.19 16.71
N ALA A 137 -15.19 -7.04 17.73
CA ALA A 137 -13.94 -7.51 18.32
C ALA A 137 -13.06 -8.28 17.30
N ALA A 138 -13.66 -9.11 16.46
CA ALA A 138 -12.96 -9.82 15.39
C ALA A 138 -12.42 -8.85 14.32
N GLY A 139 -13.22 -7.87 13.90
CA GLY A 139 -12.82 -6.83 12.95
C GLY A 139 -11.68 -5.96 13.47
N GLU A 140 -11.71 -5.59 14.75
CA GLU A 140 -10.63 -4.83 15.39
C GLU A 140 -9.31 -5.62 15.41
N LEU A 141 -9.36 -6.92 15.75
CA LEU A 141 -8.17 -7.76 15.68
C LEU A 141 -7.65 -7.89 14.25
N ALA A 142 -8.53 -8.15 13.28
CA ALA A 142 -8.16 -8.24 11.87
C ALA A 142 -7.50 -6.94 11.37
N ALA A 143 -7.99 -5.77 11.78
CA ALA A 143 -7.39 -4.48 11.47
C ALA A 143 -5.99 -4.32 12.10
N ARG A 144 -5.82 -4.72 13.37
CA ARG A 144 -4.50 -4.72 14.02
C ARG A 144 -3.51 -5.63 13.31
N VAL A 145 -3.93 -6.84 12.92
CA VAL A 145 -3.12 -7.82 12.20
C VAL A 145 -2.72 -7.29 10.81
N LEU A 146 -3.66 -6.70 10.07
CA LEU A 146 -3.38 -6.06 8.77
C LEU A 146 -2.34 -4.94 8.91
N ASN A 147 -2.49 -4.07 9.92
CA ASN A 147 -1.56 -2.99 10.20
C ASN A 147 -0.17 -3.52 10.57
N TYR A 148 -0.10 -4.59 11.35
CA TYR A 148 1.16 -5.26 11.68
C TYR A 148 1.82 -5.86 10.43
N ALA A 149 1.06 -6.60 9.61
CA ALA A 149 1.55 -7.16 8.36
C ALA A 149 2.14 -6.07 7.44
N GLY A 150 1.47 -4.92 7.33
CA GLY A 150 1.95 -3.78 6.55
C GLY A 150 3.33 -3.27 6.99
N LYS A 151 3.66 -3.33 8.29
CA LYS A 151 4.98 -2.93 8.81
C LYS A 151 6.10 -3.92 8.45
N LEU A 152 5.76 -5.15 8.07
CA LEU A 152 6.72 -6.19 7.68
C LEU A 152 7.10 -6.11 6.20
N VAL A 153 6.30 -5.42 5.38
CA VAL A 153 6.49 -5.30 3.94
C VAL A 153 7.73 -4.45 3.64
N ARG A 154 8.81 -5.10 3.24
CA ARG A 154 10.07 -4.46 2.81
C ARG A 154 10.80 -5.35 1.80
N PRO A 155 11.71 -4.79 0.98
CA PRO A 155 12.51 -5.59 0.05
C PRO A 155 13.23 -6.74 0.75
N SER A 156 13.41 -7.84 0.02
CA SER A 156 14.08 -9.07 0.48
C SER A 156 13.32 -9.91 1.52
N VAL A 157 12.24 -9.39 2.12
CA VAL A 157 11.35 -10.20 2.99
C VAL A 157 10.51 -11.12 2.12
N THR A 158 10.37 -12.37 2.54
CA THR A 158 9.51 -13.35 1.89
C THR A 158 8.07 -13.23 2.36
N THR A 159 7.12 -13.62 1.51
CA THR A 159 5.71 -13.70 1.93
C THR A 159 5.51 -14.75 3.02
N ASP A 160 6.29 -15.84 3.02
CA ASP A 160 6.31 -16.85 4.09
C ASP A 160 6.73 -16.30 5.46
N GLU A 161 7.67 -15.36 5.52
CA GLU A 161 8.05 -14.67 6.77
C GLU A 161 6.91 -13.79 7.29
N ILE A 162 6.21 -13.09 6.39
CA ILE A 162 5.02 -12.29 6.74
C ILE A 162 3.92 -13.20 7.29
N ASP A 163 3.66 -14.33 6.64
CA ASP A 163 2.68 -15.33 7.11
C ASP A 163 3.00 -15.85 8.51
N LYS A 164 4.26 -16.21 8.79
CA LYS A 164 4.68 -16.69 10.12
C LYS A 164 4.48 -15.64 11.21
N ALA A 165 4.86 -14.40 10.96
CA ALA A 165 4.72 -13.32 11.93
C ALA A 165 3.23 -12.99 12.18
N VAL A 166 2.43 -12.94 11.12
CA VAL A 166 0.96 -12.75 11.20
C VAL A 166 0.30 -13.90 11.95
N HIS A 167 0.66 -15.15 11.62
CA HIS A 167 0.16 -16.33 12.30
C HIS A 167 0.43 -16.23 13.81
N GLN A 168 1.67 -15.94 14.19
CA GLN A 168 2.06 -15.83 15.59
C GLN A 168 1.25 -14.75 16.33
N MET A 169 1.08 -13.56 15.74
CA MET A 169 0.26 -12.49 16.34
C MET A 169 -1.20 -12.92 16.53
N ILE A 170 -1.77 -13.68 15.59
CA ILE A 170 -3.14 -14.21 15.69
C ILE A 170 -3.25 -15.23 16.83
N ILE A 171 -2.28 -16.14 16.95
CA ILE A 171 -2.23 -17.14 18.02
C ILE A 171 -2.08 -16.47 19.40
N GLU A 172 -1.20 -15.46 19.51
CA GLU A 172 -1.02 -14.67 20.75
C GLU A 172 -2.28 -13.92 21.17
N ALA A 173 -3.12 -13.54 20.20
CA ALA A 173 -4.43 -12.95 20.46
C ALA A 173 -5.52 -13.99 20.80
N GLY A 174 -5.17 -15.28 20.93
CA GLY A 174 -6.12 -16.35 21.24
C GLY A 174 -7.10 -16.65 20.11
N ALA A 175 -6.73 -16.34 18.86
CA ALA A 175 -7.62 -16.40 17.72
C ALA A 175 -7.14 -17.39 16.65
N TYR A 176 -8.06 -17.81 15.78
CA TYR A 176 -7.76 -18.72 14.68
C TYR A 176 -7.55 -17.96 13.36
N PRO A 177 -6.47 -18.22 12.60
CA PRO A 177 -6.28 -17.62 11.27
C PRO A 177 -7.21 -18.30 10.25
N SER A 178 -8.34 -17.66 9.93
CA SER A 178 -9.42 -18.29 9.15
C SER A 178 -9.00 -18.86 7.77
N PRO A 179 -8.05 -18.31 7.02
CA PRO A 179 -7.59 -18.94 5.78
C PRO A 179 -6.97 -20.32 5.99
N LEU A 180 -6.40 -20.60 7.17
CA LEU A 180 -5.67 -21.84 7.42
C LEU A 180 -6.61 -23.04 7.35
N GLY A 181 -6.34 -23.97 6.43
CA GLY A 181 -7.14 -25.18 6.21
C GLY A 181 -8.43 -24.97 5.42
N TYR A 182 -8.89 -23.73 5.23
CA TYR A 182 -10.13 -23.45 4.51
C TYR A 182 -10.02 -23.90 3.04
N GLY A 183 -10.83 -24.89 2.66
CA GLY A 183 -10.76 -25.49 1.31
C GLY A 183 -9.38 -26.08 0.97
N GLY A 184 -8.62 -26.50 1.99
CA GLY A 184 -7.24 -26.97 1.82
C GLY A 184 -6.18 -25.88 1.71
N PHE A 185 -6.52 -24.60 1.91
CA PHE A 185 -5.54 -23.51 1.83
C PHE A 185 -4.44 -23.67 2.91
N PRO A 186 -3.15 -23.62 2.54
CA PRO A 186 -2.09 -24.12 3.42
C PRO A 186 -1.53 -23.10 4.43
N LYS A 187 -1.92 -21.82 4.34
CA LYS A 187 -1.29 -20.70 5.06
C LYS A 187 -2.32 -19.86 5.81
N SER A 188 -1.83 -18.96 6.66
CA SER A 188 -2.67 -18.19 7.60
C SER A 188 -3.20 -16.90 6.98
N VAL A 189 -2.55 -16.43 5.91
CA VAL A 189 -2.93 -15.22 5.16
C VAL A 189 -2.71 -15.44 3.67
N CYS A 190 -3.37 -14.63 2.83
CA CYS A 190 -3.11 -14.53 1.40
C CYS A 190 -2.19 -13.35 1.08
N THR A 191 -1.11 -13.59 0.33
CA THR A 191 -0.19 -12.55 -0.15
C THR A 191 -0.19 -12.52 -1.68
N SER A 192 -0.79 -11.47 -2.24
CA SER A 192 -1.01 -11.31 -3.68
C SER A 192 -0.11 -10.20 -4.23
N VAL A 193 0.89 -10.59 -5.02
CA VAL A 193 1.92 -9.70 -5.58
C VAL A 193 1.65 -9.47 -7.07
N ASN A 194 1.73 -8.22 -7.52
CA ASN A 194 1.67 -7.80 -8.93
C ASN A 194 0.43 -8.35 -9.68
N GLU A 195 0.60 -9.26 -10.63
CA GLU A 195 -0.49 -9.84 -11.42
C GLU A 195 -1.31 -10.91 -10.68
N CYS A 196 -0.89 -11.33 -9.48
CA CYS A 196 -1.71 -12.20 -8.63
C CYS A 196 -2.89 -11.38 -8.09
N MET A 197 -4.10 -11.62 -8.63
CA MET A 197 -5.28 -10.86 -8.24
C MET A 197 -5.66 -11.07 -6.76
N CYS A 198 -5.75 -12.33 -6.34
CA CYS A 198 -6.17 -12.71 -4.99
C CYS A 198 -5.66 -14.12 -4.64
N HIS A 199 -5.75 -14.49 -3.36
CA HIS A 199 -5.46 -15.85 -2.86
C HIS A 199 -4.03 -16.36 -3.16
N GLY A 200 -3.07 -15.44 -3.29
CA GLY A 200 -1.66 -15.80 -3.42
C GLY A 200 -1.20 -16.54 -2.16
N ILE A 201 -0.57 -17.71 -2.33
CA ILE A 201 -0.07 -18.52 -1.22
C ILE A 201 1.29 -17.97 -0.79
N PRO A 202 1.46 -17.58 0.49
CA PRO A 202 2.77 -17.22 1.01
C PRO A 202 3.83 -18.30 0.78
N ASP A 203 4.96 -17.91 0.23
CA ASP A 203 6.05 -18.79 -0.20
C ASP A 203 7.43 -18.14 -0.01
N SER A 204 8.48 -18.84 -0.43
CA SER A 204 9.86 -18.38 -0.30
C SER A 204 10.25 -17.22 -1.24
N ARG A 205 9.31 -16.64 -2.00
CA ARG A 205 9.60 -15.51 -2.89
C ARG A 205 9.85 -14.26 -2.06
N GLN A 206 11.00 -13.63 -2.30
CA GLN A 206 11.32 -12.34 -1.73
C GLN A 206 10.59 -11.21 -2.45
N LEU A 207 10.10 -10.24 -1.69
CA LEU A 207 9.55 -8.99 -2.21
C LEU A 207 10.65 -8.16 -2.87
N GLN A 208 10.31 -7.58 -4.02
CA GLN A 208 11.19 -6.76 -4.83
C GLN A 208 10.71 -5.29 -4.78
N VAL A 209 11.63 -4.38 -5.07
CA VAL A 209 11.37 -2.93 -5.18
C VAL A 209 10.79 -2.57 -6.53
#